data_AF-A0A3B0YTC2-F1
#
_entry.id   AF-A0A3B0YTC2-F1
#
_cell.length_a   1.000
_cell.length_b   1.000
_cell.length_c   1.000
_cell.angle_alpha   90.00
_cell.angle_beta   90.00
_cell.angle_gamma   90.00
#
_symmetry.space_group_name_H-M   'P 1'
#
loop_
_entity.id
_entity.type
_entity.pdbx_description
1 polymer ?
#
loop_
_entity_poly.entity_id
_entity_poly.type
_entity_poly.pdbx_seq_one_letter_code
_entity_poly.pdbx_strand_id
1 'polypeptide(L)'
;GCINIVVAANAGGAFSPFGDITTLMVWQKGMVDFWTFFALFVPSAVNFLLPAAIMHFAIPNEKPEGSGEDVQMQRGAKRIIILFLLTIFTAVSFHNFLHMPPVIGMLTGLGYLQLLGFFLKKTAHRDSLDSAGVERVGQMGTPAFDVFNPVARAEWDTLLFFYGVVLCVGGLGFLGYLGLASEVMYSEWGATTANVVVGVLSAIVDNIPVMFAVLTMNPEMSQGQWLLVTLTAGVGGSLLSIGSAAGVALMGQARGKYTFFGHLKWAPVIALGYVASIYVHLWWNASYF
;
A
#
# COMPACT_ATOMS: atom_id res chain seq x y z
N GLY A 1 20.04 -4.07 -3.43
CA GLY A 1 18.92 -4.99 -3.13
C GLY A 1 17.82 -4.31 -2.33
N CYS A 2 18.00 -4.18 -1.01
CA CYS A 2 16.97 -3.68 -0.08
C CYS A 2 16.30 -2.36 -0.47
N ILE A 3 17.07 -1.36 -0.91
CA ILE A 3 16.53 -0.06 -1.34
C ILE A 3 15.50 -0.21 -2.46
N ASN A 4 15.76 -1.09 -3.43
CA ASN A 4 14.86 -1.32 -4.56
C ASN A 4 13.55 -2.00 -4.14
N ILE A 5 13.54 -2.72 -3.01
CA ILE A 5 12.32 -3.32 -2.45
C ILE A 5 11.39 -2.22 -1.92
N VAL A 6 11.93 -1.18 -1.28
CA VAL A 6 11.13 -0.04 -0.80
C VAL A 6 10.51 0.71 -1.98
N VAL A 7 11.31 0.99 -3.01
CA VAL A 7 10.82 1.66 -4.23
C VAL A 7 9.76 0.81 -4.94
N ALA A 8 9.98 -0.51 -5.05
CA ALA A 8 9.02 -1.44 -5.65
C ALA A 8 7.70 -1.51 -4.87
N ALA A 9 7.76 -1.56 -3.54
CA ALA A 9 6.58 -1.63 -2.69
C ALA A 9 5.71 -0.36 -2.84
N ASN A 10 6.33 0.82 -2.74
CA ASN A 10 5.62 2.09 -2.86
C ASN A 10 5.07 2.31 -4.29
N ALA A 11 5.86 2.02 -5.33
CA ALA A 11 5.41 2.10 -6.72
C ALA A 11 4.30 1.08 -7.03
N GLY A 12 4.42 -0.14 -6.50
CA GLY A 12 3.43 -1.20 -6.66
C GLY A 12 2.09 -0.87 -6.01
N GLY A 13 2.10 -0.11 -4.90
CA GLY A 13 0.90 0.35 -4.23
C GLY A 13 0.17 1.47 -4.99
N ALA A 14 0.91 2.41 -5.60
CA ALA A 14 0.36 3.65 -6.12
C ALA A 14 -0.62 3.52 -7.32
N PHE A 15 -0.59 2.41 -8.07
CA PHE A 15 -1.42 2.28 -9.29
C PHE A 15 -2.75 1.53 -9.10
N SER A 16 -3.04 1.06 -7.89
CA SER A 16 -4.25 0.28 -7.60
C SER A 16 -4.97 0.90 -6.40
N PRO A 17 -6.31 1.00 -6.40
CA PRO A 17 -7.05 1.57 -5.27
C PRO A 17 -6.87 0.74 -3.98
N PHE A 18 -6.51 -0.53 -4.08
CA PHE A 18 -6.20 -1.41 -2.95
C PHE A 18 -4.70 -1.60 -2.71
N GLY A 19 -3.85 -0.90 -3.45
CA GLY A 19 -2.41 -1.07 -3.39
C GLY A 19 -1.78 -0.42 -2.15
N ASP A 20 -2.27 0.74 -1.74
CA ASP A 20 -1.86 1.44 -0.52
C ASP A 20 -3.07 2.05 0.22
N ILE A 21 -2.91 2.39 1.50
CA ILE A 21 -3.92 3.10 2.29
C ILE A 21 -4.24 4.45 1.63
N THR A 22 -3.25 5.14 1.08
CA THR A 22 -3.44 6.43 0.41
C THR A 22 -4.32 6.33 -0.84
N THR A 23 -4.08 5.35 -1.71
CA THR A 23 -4.91 5.10 -2.90
C THR A 23 -6.34 4.71 -2.51
N LEU A 24 -6.48 3.96 -1.42
CA LEU A 24 -7.78 3.57 -0.89
C LEU A 24 -8.56 4.81 -0.40
N MET A 25 -7.89 5.76 0.26
CA MET A 25 -8.52 6.99 0.74
C MET A 25 -9.02 7.87 -0.41
N VAL A 26 -8.23 8.01 -1.48
CA VAL A 26 -8.61 8.76 -2.69
C VAL A 26 -9.85 8.14 -3.35
N TRP A 27 -9.87 6.81 -3.48
CA TRP A 27 -11.02 6.08 -4.02
C TRP A 27 -12.26 6.21 -3.13
N GLN A 28 -12.10 6.00 -1.81
CA GLN A 28 -13.20 6.12 -0.85
C GLN A 28 -13.82 7.52 -0.80
N LYS A 29 -13.01 8.56 -1.05
CA LYS A 29 -13.47 9.93 -1.13
C LYS A 29 -14.17 10.26 -2.46
N GLY A 30 -14.11 9.35 -3.44
CA GLY A 30 -14.71 9.53 -4.76
C GLY A 30 -13.93 10.47 -5.67
N MET A 31 -12.64 10.73 -5.36
CA MET A 31 -11.81 11.63 -6.16
C MET A 31 -11.33 10.99 -7.45
N VAL A 32 -11.16 9.66 -7.46
CA VAL A 32 -10.75 8.87 -8.62
C VAL A 32 -11.54 7.57 -8.63
N ASP A 33 -12.11 7.20 -9.78
CA ASP A 33 -12.83 5.95 -9.96
C ASP A 33 -11.91 4.74 -9.99
N PHE A 34 -12.43 3.57 -9.59
CA PHE A 34 -11.68 2.30 -9.48
C PHE A 34 -10.81 2.00 -10.71
N TRP A 35 -11.36 2.13 -11.92
CA TRP A 35 -10.65 1.80 -13.16
C TRP A 35 -9.61 2.85 -13.55
N THR A 36 -9.82 4.09 -13.15
CA THR A 36 -8.96 5.22 -13.51
C THR A 36 -7.59 5.13 -12.82
N PHE A 37 -7.49 4.48 -11.65
CA PHE A 37 -6.21 4.19 -10.99
C PHE A 37 -5.23 3.44 -11.88
N PHE A 38 -5.69 2.53 -12.74
CA PHE A 38 -4.81 1.73 -13.60
C PHE A 38 -4.07 2.58 -14.65
N ALA A 39 -4.50 3.82 -14.90
CA ALA A 39 -3.75 4.80 -15.68
C ALA A 39 -2.37 5.13 -15.07
N LEU A 40 -2.21 4.92 -13.76
CA LEU A 40 -0.93 5.09 -13.06
C LEU A 40 0.02 3.90 -13.22
N PHE A 41 -0.40 2.79 -13.82
CA PHE A 41 0.46 1.61 -13.95
C PHE A 41 1.78 1.94 -14.67
N VAL A 42 1.71 2.64 -15.81
CA VAL A 42 2.89 2.99 -16.61
C VAL A 42 3.79 3.99 -15.85
N PRO A 43 3.29 5.12 -15.32
CA PRO A 43 4.08 6.01 -14.46
C PRO A 43 4.74 5.30 -13.27
N SER A 44 3.99 4.48 -12.53
CA SER A 44 4.50 3.73 -11.37
C SER A 44 5.55 2.71 -11.76
N ALA A 45 5.35 2.00 -12.89
CA ALA A 45 6.35 1.09 -13.42
C ALA A 45 7.64 1.83 -13.77
N VAL A 46 7.57 3.01 -14.38
CA VAL A 46 8.76 3.85 -14.67
C VAL A 46 9.45 4.30 -13.38
N ASN A 47 8.68 4.72 -12.36
CA ASN A 47 9.23 5.11 -11.06
C ASN A 47 10.09 4.01 -10.43
N PHE A 48 9.71 2.74 -10.62
CA PHE A 48 10.46 1.59 -10.11
C PHE A 48 11.57 1.12 -11.05
N LEU A 49 11.25 0.88 -12.32
CA LEU A 49 12.13 0.25 -13.29
C LEU A 49 13.37 1.10 -13.57
N LEU A 50 13.23 2.42 -13.56
CA LEU A 50 14.34 3.32 -13.86
C LEU A 50 15.42 3.31 -12.75
N PRO A 51 15.09 3.51 -11.46
CA PRO A 51 16.04 3.26 -10.37
C PRO A 51 16.56 1.82 -10.34
N ALA A 52 15.69 0.82 -10.58
CA ALA A 52 16.10 -0.58 -10.58
C ALA A 52 17.16 -0.87 -11.65
N ALA A 53 16.99 -0.35 -12.87
CA ALA A 53 17.93 -0.51 -13.98
C ALA A 53 19.29 0.13 -13.67
N ILE A 54 19.30 1.28 -12.98
CA ILE A 54 20.55 1.95 -12.57
C ILE A 54 21.21 1.18 -11.41
N MET A 55 20.44 0.80 -10.39
CA MET A 55 20.93 0.05 -9.24
C MET A 55 21.43 -1.35 -9.59
N HIS A 56 20.92 -1.95 -10.68
CA HIS A 56 21.35 -3.26 -11.16
C HIS A 56 22.88 -3.35 -11.29
N PHE A 57 23.52 -2.31 -11.82
CA PHE A 57 24.97 -2.27 -12.01
C PHE A 57 25.79 -2.20 -10.71
N ALA A 58 25.15 -1.85 -9.59
CA ALA A 58 25.81 -1.76 -8.28
C ALA A 58 25.54 -2.97 -7.38
N ILE A 59 24.72 -3.93 -7.83
CA ILE A 59 24.44 -5.15 -7.08
C ILE A 59 25.42 -6.25 -7.53
N PRO A 60 26.16 -6.89 -6.61
CA PRO A 60 27.01 -8.02 -6.94
C PRO A 60 26.23 -9.12 -7.65
N ASN A 61 26.84 -9.74 -8.66
CA ASN A 61 26.23 -10.86 -9.40
C ASN A 61 26.40 -12.17 -8.62
N GLU A 62 25.80 -12.20 -7.43
CA GLU A 62 25.81 -13.34 -6.51
C GLU A 62 24.43 -13.99 -6.48
N LYS A 63 24.40 -15.32 -6.53
CA LYS A 63 23.16 -16.08 -6.33
C LYS A 63 23.12 -16.55 -4.88
N PRO A 64 22.14 -16.09 -4.07
CA PRO A 64 21.97 -16.64 -2.73
C PRO A 64 21.65 -18.14 -2.83
N GLU A 65 22.26 -18.93 -1.95
CA GLU A 65 21.89 -20.34 -1.82
C GLU A 65 20.43 -20.43 -1.35
N GLY A 66 19.59 -21.09 -2.14
CA GLY A 66 18.20 -21.33 -1.76
C GLY A 66 18.17 -22.29 -0.56
N SER A 67 17.25 -22.07 0.38
CA SER A 67 17.15 -22.88 1.62
C SER A 67 16.79 -24.35 1.37
N GLY A 68 16.52 -24.77 0.14
CA GLY A 68 16.14 -26.15 -0.21
C GLY A 68 14.81 -26.59 0.40
N GLU A 69 14.12 -25.71 1.13
CA GLU A 69 12.85 -26.00 1.77
C GLU A 69 11.73 -25.93 0.73
N ASP A 70 11.06 -27.06 0.53
CA ASP A 70 9.91 -27.16 -0.34
C ASP A 70 8.67 -26.58 0.37
N VAL A 71 8.29 -25.35 0.00
CA VAL A 71 7.17 -24.65 0.63
C VAL A 71 5.85 -25.23 0.13
N GLN A 72 5.28 -26.16 0.89
CA GLN A 72 3.99 -26.77 0.55
C GLN A 72 2.82 -25.86 0.95
N MET A 73 1.86 -25.69 0.03
CA MET A 73 0.63 -24.94 0.32
C MET A 73 -0.19 -25.65 1.40
N GLN A 74 -0.53 -24.92 2.46
CA GLN A 74 -1.41 -25.43 3.50
C GLN A 74 -2.82 -25.71 2.97
N ARG A 75 -3.52 -26.63 3.63
CA ARG A 75 -4.90 -27.00 3.29
C ARG A 75 -5.80 -25.77 3.31
N GLY A 76 -6.53 -25.56 2.22
CA GLY A 76 -7.45 -24.42 2.08
C GLY A 76 -6.81 -23.15 1.49
N ALA A 77 -5.49 -23.10 1.31
CA ALA A 77 -4.81 -21.93 0.76
C ALA A 77 -5.38 -21.47 -0.60
N LYS A 78 -5.63 -22.40 -1.54
CA LYS A 78 -6.30 -22.07 -2.83
C LYS A 78 -7.70 -21.48 -2.65
N ARG A 79 -8.47 -21.97 -1.68
CA ARG A 79 -9.82 -21.45 -1.38
C ARG A 79 -9.75 -20.06 -0.76
N ILE A 80 -8.79 -19.83 0.13
CA ILE A 80 -8.54 -18.51 0.72
C ILE A 80 -8.21 -17.48 -0.36
N ILE A 81 -7.36 -17.83 -1.35
CA ILE A 81 -7.05 -16.95 -2.48
C ILE A 81 -8.33 -16.58 -3.26
N ILE A 82 -9.18 -17.56 -3.58
CA ILE A 82 -10.45 -17.31 -4.27
C ILE A 82 -11.37 -16.41 -3.43
N LEU A 83 -11.48 -16.66 -2.12
CA LEU A 83 -12.30 -15.83 -1.23
C LEU A 83 -11.76 -14.41 -1.07
N PHE A 84 -10.45 -14.23 -1.13
CA PHE A 84 -9.82 -12.91 -1.15
C PHE A 84 -10.19 -12.14 -2.42
N LEU A 85 -10.11 -12.79 -3.59
CA LEU A 85 -10.57 -12.19 -4.85
C LEU A 85 -12.07 -11.87 -4.82
N LEU A 86 -12.88 -12.76 -4.26
CA LEU A 86 -14.32 -12.53 -4.08
C LEU A 86 -14.58 -11.34 -3.14
N THR A 87 -13.77 -11.17 -2.09
CA THR A 87 -13.86 -10.03 -1.16
C THR A 87 -13.60 -8.71 -1.88
N ILE A 88 -12.55 -8.64 -2.71
CA ILE A 88 -12.27 -7.46 -3.53
C ILE A 88 -13.44 -7.17 -4.47
N PHE A 89 -13.94 -8.20 -5.16
CA PHE A 89 -15.08 -8.07 -6.06
C PHE A 89 -16.33 -7.53 -5.34
N THR A 90 -16.67 -8.07 -4.17
CA THR A 90 -17.81 -7.60 -3.36
C THR A 90 -17.61 -6.16 -2.89
N ALA A 91 -16.40 -5.79 -2.41
CA ALA A 91 -16.08 -4.43 -1.98
C ALA A 91 -16.24 -3.40 -3.09
N VAL A 92 -15.70 -3.69 -4.28
CA VAL A 92 -15.83 -2.82 -5.46
C VAL A 92 -17.29 -2.73 -5.92
N SER A 93 -18.00 -3.86 -5.95
CA SER A 93 -19.40 -3.90 -6.39
C SER A 93 -20.33 -3.13 -5.45
N PHE A 94 -20.14 -3.26 -4.14
CA PHE A 94 -20.95 -2.53 -3.15
C PHE A 94 -20.70 -1.03 -3.22
N HIS A 95 -19.45 -0.61 -3.46
CA HIS A 95 -19.14 0.80 -3.60
C HIS A 95 -19.71 1.39 -4.89
N ASN A 96 -19.44 0.76 -6.04
CA ASN A 96 -19.79 1.33 -7.33
C ASN A 96 -21.29 1.21 -7.67
N PHE A 97 -21.96 0.12 -7.27
CA PHE A 97 -23.37 -0.11 -7.63
C PHE A 97 -24.34 0.24 -6.50
N LEU A 98 -23.99 -0.09 -5.26
CA LEU A 98 -24.86 0.15 -4.10
C LEU A 98 -24.54 1.47 -3.38
N HIS A 99 -23.51 2.21 -3.79
CA HIS A 99 -23.06 3.46 -3.17
C HIS A 99 -22.77 3.31 -1.67
N MET A 100 -22.40 2.10 -1.25
CA MET A 100 -22.06 1.80 0.15
C MET A 100 -20.57 2.02 0.40
N PRO A 101 -20.17 2.32 1.64
CA PRO A 101 -18.75 2.35 2.02
C PRO A 101 -18.07 0.99 1.71
N PRO A 102 -16.88 0.97 1.08
CA PRO A 102 -16.19 -0.28 0.73
C PRO A 102 -15.94 -1.22 1.91
N VAL A 103 -15.85 -0.67 3.13
CA VAL A 103 -15.68 -1.43 4.38
C VAL A 103 -16.78 -2.46 4.59
N ILE A 104 -18.01 -2.21 4.13
CA ILE A 104 -19.11 -3.19 4.25
C ILE A 104 -18.82 -4.42 3.38
N GLY A 105 -18.30 -4.23 2.16
CA GLY A 105 -17.90 -5.35 1.31
C GLY A 105 -16.67 -6.08 1.87
N MET A 106 -15.71 -5.36 2.45
CA MET A 106 -14.55 -5.98 3.11
C MET A 106 -14.96 -6.82 4.34
N LEU A 107 -15.88 -6.32 5.18
CA LEU A 107 -16.44 -7.06 6.32
C LEU A 107 -17.27 -8.28 5.87
N THR A 108 -17.96 -8.17 4.74
CA THR A 108 -18.65 -9.31 4.12
C THR A 108 -17.64 -10.39 3.71
N GLY A 109 -16.50 -9.98 3.14
CA GLY A 109 -15.38 -10.86 2.83
C GLY A 109 -14.77 -11.57 4.04
N LEU A 110 -14.64 -10.86 5.17
CA LEU A 110 -14.27 -11.45 6.45
C LEU A 110 -15.26 -12.54 6.87
N GLY A 111 -16.56 -12.33 6.61
CA GLY A 111 -17.60 -13.35 6.79
C GLY A 111 -17.36 -14.61 5.95
N TYR A 112 -16.96 -14.47 4.67
CA TYR A 112 -16.59 -15.61 3.83
C TYR A 112 -15.44 -16.43 4.43
N LEU A 113 -14.39 -15.74 4.91
CA LEU A 113 -13.24 -16.37 5.55
C LEU A 113 -13.62 -17.04 6.87
N GLN A 114 -14.51 -16.45 7.67
CA GLN A 114 -15.00 -17.06 8.91
C GLN A 114 -15.80 -18.34 8.63
N LEU A 115 -16.66 -18.34 7.60
CA LEU A 115 -17.38 -19.55 7.18
C LEU A 115 -16.40 -20.65 6.74
N LEU A 116 -15.42 -20.32 5.89
CA LEU A 116 -14.40 -21.29 5.48
C LEU A 116 -13.58 -21.79 6.67
N GLY A 117 -13.19 -20.89 7.58
CA GLY A 117 -12.46 -21.21 8.79
C GLY A 117 -13.21 -22.17 9.71
N PHE A 118 -14.51 -21.97 9.87
CA PHE A 118 -15.39 -22.91 10.58
C PHE A 118 -15.38 -24.30 9.94
N PHE A 119 -15.53 -24.39 8.61
CA PHE A 119 -15.48 -25.67 7.90
C PHE A 119 -14.11 -26.36 8.03
N LEU A 120 -13.01 -25.61 7.89
CA LEU A 120 -11.66 -26.15 8.04
C LEU A 120 -11.43 -26.72 9.45
N LYS A 121 -11.87 -26.02 10.50
CA LYS A 121 -11.81 -26.51 11.89
C LYS A 121 -12.64 -27.79 12.08
N LYS A 122 -13.87 -27.82 11.55
CA LYS A 122 -14.76 -28.98 11.67
C LYS A 122 -14.22 -30.21 10.96
N THR A 123 -13.67 -30.06 9.76
CA THR A 123 -13.12 -31.22 9.01
C THR A 123 -11.77 -31.67 9.55
N ALA A 124 -10.91 -30.76 10.04
CA ALA A 124 -9.65 -31.12 10.67
C ALA A 124 -9.85 -31.96 11.95
N HIS A 125 -10.82 -31.61 12.80
CA HIS A 125 -11.17 -32.43 13.97
C HIS A 125 -11.69 -33.82 13.60
N ARG A 126 -12.44 -33.93 12.49
CA ARG A 126 -12.98 -35.21 12.00
C ARG A 126 -11.87 -36.12 11.46
N ASP A 127 -10.94 -35.57 10.67
CA ASP A 127 -9.80 -36.33 10.13
C ASP A 127 -8.88 -36.84 11.26
N SER A 128 -8.72 -36.09 12.36
CA SER A 128 -7.95 -36.55 13.54
C SER A 128 -8.64 -37.67 14.33
N LEU A 129 -9.98 -37.74 14.32
CA LEU A 129 -10.75 -38.79 15.00
C LEU A 129 -10.78 -40.10 14.21
N ASP A 130 -10.85 -40.03 12.88
CA ASP A 130 -10.77 -41.21 11.99
C ASP A 130 -9.34 -41.80 11.91
N SER A 131 -8.31 -41.02 12.27
CA SER A 131 -6.90 -41.44 12.25
C SER A 131 -6.40 -42.10 13.55
N ALA A 132 -7.29 -42.39 14.50
CA ALA A 132 -6.96 -42.95 15.83
C ALA A 132 -6.42 -44.42 15.82
N GLY A 133 -5.94 -44.91 14.67
CA GLY A 133 -5.28 -46.21 14.51
C GLY A 133 -3.80 -46.13 14.09
N VAL A 134 -3.23 -44.94 13.88
CA VAL A 134 -1.80 -44.80 13.53
C VAL A 134 -1.17 -43.71 14.38
N GLU A 135 -0.35 -44.11 15.35
CA GLU A 135 0.55 -43.23 16.08
C GLU A 135 1.44 -42.46 15.10
N ARG A 136 1.04 -41.22 14.78
CA ARG A 136 1.93 -40.18 14.28
C ARG A 136 2.03 -39.09 15.33
N VAL A 137 2.65 -39.45 16.45
CA VAL A 137 3.19 -38.52 17.43
C VAL A 137 4.37 -37.81 16.76
N GLY A 138 4.10 -36.69 16.08
CA GLY A 138 5.15 -35.93 15.41
C GLY A 138 4.75 -34.59 14.76
N GLN A 139 3.48 -34.38 14.39
CA GLN A 139 3.06 -33.10 13.74
C GLN A 139 1.63 -32.64 14.13
N MET A 140 1.20 -32.87 15.38
CA MET A 140 -0.03 -32.26 15.91
C MET A 140 0.23 -30.82 16.35
N GLY A 141 0.46 -29.94 15.37
CA GLY A 141 0.82 -28.54 15.61
C GLY A 141 0.30 -27.57 14.57
N THR A 142 -0.75 -27.90 13.80
CA THR A 142 -1.44 -26.86 13.00
C THR A 142 -2.34 -26.06 13.94
N PRO A 143 -2.02 -24.81 14.30
CA PRO A 143 -2.95 -23.98 15.04
C PRO A 143 -4.25 -23.92 14.25
N ALA A 144 -5.37 -24.14 14.93
CA ALA A 144 -6.70 -24.04 14.32
C ALA A 144 -6.76 -22.72 13.53
N PHE A 145 -7.17 -22.77 12.25
CA PHE A 145 -7.23 -21.59 11.38
C PHE A 145 -8.07 -20.51 12.07
N ASP A 146 -7.40 -19.53 12.67
CA ASP A 146 -8.01 -18.49 13.48
C ASP A 146 -7.75 -17.16 12.82
N VAL A 147 -8.79 -16.65 12.15
CA VAL A 147 -8.74 -15.37 11.45
C VAL A 147 -8.46 -14.22 12.43
N PHE A 148 -8.79 -14.37 13.72
CA PHE A 148 -8.54 -13.35 14.73
C PHE A 148 -7.08 -13.31 15.19
N ASN A 149 -6.30 -14.38 15.03
CA ASN A 149 -4.90 -14.41 15.45
C ASN A 149 -4.02 -13.46 14.61
N PRO A 150 -4.15 -13.38 13.27
CA PRO A 150 -3.56 -12.31 12.47
C PRO A 150 -4.05 -10.91 12.85
N VAL A 151 -5.34 -10.73 13.16
CA VAL A 151 -5.89 -9.41 13.57
C VAL A 151 -5.30 -8.97 14.93
N ALA A 152 -5.15 -9.88 15.87
CA ALA A 152 -4.53 -9.60 17.17
C ALA A 152 -3.04 -9.24 17.04
N ARG A 153 -2.38 -9.74 15.99
CA ARG A 153 -0.98 -9.41 15.65
C ARG A 153 -0.85 -8.19 14.75
N ALA A 154 -1.95 -7.51 14.42
CA ALA A 154 -1.88 -6.24 13.72
C ALA A 154 -1.11 -5.21 14.56
N GLU A 155 -0.39 -4.31 13.90
CA GLU A 155 0.38 -3.27 14.56
C GLU A 155 -0.54 -2.16 15.09
N TRP A 156 -1.21 -2.42 16.22
CA TRP A 156 -2.16 -1.48 16.84
C TRP A 156 -1.52 -0.13 17.19
N ASP A 157 -0.24 -0.12 17.59
CA ASP A 157 0.51 1.10 17.86
C ASP A 157 0.62 1.98 16.60
N THR A 158 0.94 1.37 15.45
CA THR A 158 1.02 2.04 14.15
C THR A 158 -0.35 2.58 13.72
N LEU A 159 -1.43 1.81 13.91
CA LEU A 159 -2.79 2.24 13.59
C LEU A 159 -3.26 3.41 14.46
N LEU A 160 -2.99 3.37 15.77
CA LEU A 160 -3.32 4.44 16.71
C LEU A 160 -2.49 5.71 16.44
N PHE A 161 -1.23 5.56 16.03
CA PHE A 161 -0.40 6.67 15.57
C PHE A 161 -1.04 7.38 14.37
N PHE A 162 -1.40 6.65 13.32
CA PHE A 162 -2.05 7.24 12.15
C PHE A 162 -3.39 7.87 12.48
N TYR A 163 -4.20 7.23 13.33
CA TYR A 163 -5.45 7.80 13.81
C TYR A 163 -5.24 9.15 14.52
N GLY A 164 -4.26 9.23 15.42
CA GLY A 164 -3.90 10.48 16.10
C GLY A 164 -3.45 11.57 15.14
N VAL A 165 -2.59 11.24 14.17
CA VAL A 165 -2.13 12.21 13.16
C VAL A 165 -3.30 12.71 12.30
N VAL A 166 -4.18 11.81 11.83
CA VAL A 166 -5.39 12.16 11.06
C VAL A 166 -6.31 13.07 11.88
N LEU A 167 -6.50 12.81 13.18
CA LEU A 167 -7.25 13.70 14.07
C LEU A 167 -6.63 15.10 14.16
N CYS A 168 -5.30 15.19 14.31
CA CYS A 168 -4.59 16.47 14.35
C CYS A 168 -4.76 17.25 13.04
N VAL A 169 -4.61 16.59 11.89
CA VAL A 169 -4.82 17.21 10.56
C VAL A 169 -6.28 17.65 10.40
N GLY A 170 -7.24 16.83 10.84
CA GLY A 170 -8.66 17.20 10.88
C GLY A 170 -8.92 18.44 11.75
N GLY A 171 -8.25 18.56 12.89
CA GLY A 171 -8.27 19.74 13.75
C GLY A 171 -7.70 20.98 13.05
N LEU A 172 -6.58 20.87 12.33
CA LEU A 172 -6.03 21.95 11.52
C LEU A 172 -7.00 22.39 10.40
N GLY A 173 -7.72 21.42 9.81
CA GLY A 173 -8.78 21.69 8.85
C GLY A 173 -9.94 22.48 9.47
N PHE A 174 -10.41 22.05 10.64
CA PHE A 174 -11.48 22.73 11.38
C PHE A 174 -11.12 24.16 11.78
N LEU A 175 -9.85 24.41 12.14
CA LEU A 175 -9.33 25.74 12.45
C LEU A 175 -9.10 26.64 11.22
N GLY A 176 -9.22 26.09 10.00
CA GLY A 176 -9.04 26.82 8.74
C GLY A 176 -7.62 26.89 8.19
N TYR A 177 -6.62 26.31 8.89
CA TYR A 177 -5.22 26.33 8.43
C TYR A 177 -5.02 25.56 7.12
N LEU A 178 -5.75 24.45 6.91
CA LEU A 178 -5.69 23.73 5.64
C LEU A 178 -6.27 24.55 4.49
N GLY A 179 -7.25 25.43 4.75
CA GLY A 179 -7.77 26.34 3.73
C GLY A 179 -6.70 27.34 3.26
N LEU A 180 -5.95 27.93 4.20
CA LEU A 180 -4.83 28.83 3.89
C LEU A 180 -3.73 28.10 3.10
N ALA A 181 -3.39 26.88 3.52
CA ALA A 181 -2.41 26.06 2.80
C ALA A 181 -2.91 25.73 1.38
N SER A 182 -4.19 25.41 1.22
CA SER A 182 -4.80 25.11 -0.07
C SER A 182 -4.72 26.30 -1.02
N GLU A 183 -5.00 27.52 -0.55
CA GLU A 183 -4.94 28.73 -1.38
C GLU A 183 -3.52 28.98 -1.88
N VAL A 184 -2.52 28.94 -0.99
CA VAL A 184 -1.12 29.13 -1.38
C VAL A 184 -0.65 28.04 -2.34
N MET A 185 -0.93 26.78 -2.02
CA MET A 185 -0.41 25.67 -2.81
C MET A 185 -1.13 25.52 -4.16
N TYR A 186 -2.46 25.48 -4.15
CA TYR A 186 -3.23 25.12 -5.34
C TYR A 186 -3.67 26.33 -6.18
N SER A 187 -3.91 27.49 -5.56
CA SER A 187 -4.29 28.72 -6.29
C SER A 187 -3.06 29.51 -6.76
N GLU A 188 -2.03 29.70 -5.91
CA GLU A 188 -0.85 30.48 -6.29
C GLU A 188 0.22 29.65 -7.04
N TRP A 189 0.60 28.48 -6.53
CA TRP A 189 1.67 27.66 -7.17
C TRP A 189 1.16 26.79 -8.32
N GLY A 190 -0.15 26.55 -8.36
CA GLY A 190 -0.82 25.66 -9.30
C GLY A 190 -0.73 24.19 -8.91
N ALA A 191 -1.76 23.43 -9.31
CA ALA A 191 -1.94 22.03 -8.91
C ALA A 191 -0.74 21.12 -9.21
N THR A 192 -0.10 21.24 -10.38
CA THR A 192 1.07 20.42 -10.73
C THR A 192 2.21 20.63 -9.74
N THR A 193 2.58 21.89 -9.48
CA THR A 193 3.67 22.25 -8.57
C THR A 193 3.34 21.79 -7.16
N ALA A 194 2.12 22.06 -6.70
CA ALA A 194 1.63 21.61 -5.40
C ALA A 194 1.76 20.10 -5.23
N ASN A 195 1.27 19.32 -6.20
CA ASN A 195 1.26 17.86 -6.15
C ASN A 195 2.68 17.27 -6.17
N VAL A 196 3.63 17.89 -6.89
CA VAL A 196 5.04 17.50 -6.87
C VAL A 196 5.68 17.80 -5.51
N VAL A 197 5.39 18.96 -4.91
CA VAL A 197 5.91 19.33 -3.58
C VAL A 197 5.31 18.43 -2.49
N VAL A 198 4.02 18.14 -2.56
CA VAL A 198 3.31 17.21 -1.67
C VAL A 198 4.00 15.85 -1.64
N GLY A 199 4.37 15.30 -2.80
CA GLY A 199 5.09 14.03 -2.84
C GLY A 199 6.48 14.09 -2.20
N VAL A 200 7.19 15.22 -2.34
CA VAL A 200 8.48 15.41 -1.64
C VAL A 200 8.27 15.52 -0.12
N LEU A 201 7.22 16.22 0.34
CA LEU A 201 6.86 16.31 1.76
C LEU A 201 6.48 14.95 2.35
N SER A 202 5.87 14.08 1.52
CA SER A 202 5.56 12.69 1.86
C SER A 202 6.79 11.91 2.35
N ALA A 203 7.97 12.21 1.81
CA ALA A 203 9.22 11.58 2.22
C ALA A 203 9.62 11.87 3.68
N ILE A 204 9.07 12.91 4.29
CA ILE A 204 9.42 13.36 5.65
C ILE A 204 8.35 12.93 6.65
N VAL A 205 7.07 13.05 6.27
CA VAL A 205 5.93 12.91 7.20
C VAL A 205 5.27 11.54 7.13
N ASP A 206 5.43 10.81 6.01
CA ASP A 206 4.64 9.65 5.55
C ASP A 206 3.47 10.01 4.61
N ASN A 207 3.10 9.05 3.77
CA ASN A 207 2.11 9.21 2.72
C ASN A 207 0.68 9.37 3.27
N ILE A 208 0.34 8.72 4.39
CA ILE A 208 -1.03 8.71 4.92
C ILE A 208 -1.46 10.11 5.43
N PRO A 209 -0.70 10.78 6.31
CA PRO A 209 -1.07 12.12 6.80
C PRO A 209 -1.13 13.16 5.68
N VAL A 210 -0.18 13.09 4.75
CA VAL A 210 -0.06 14.04 3.65
C VAL A 210 -1.24 13.91 2.69
N MET A 211 -1.60 12.68 2.29
CA MET A 211 -2.77 12.46 1.44
C MET A 211 -4.07 12.85 2.16
N PHE A 212 -4.19 12.56 3.46
CA PHE A 212 -5.35 13.00 4.23
C PHE A 212 -5.50 14.52 4.26
N ALA A 213 -4.39 15.26 4.39
CA ALA A 213 -4.39 16.72 4.37
C ALA A 213 -4.91 17.24 3.02
N VAL A 214 -4.40 16.73 1.89
CA VAL A 214 -4.86 17.13 0.55
C VAL A 214 -6.34 16.80 0.33
N LEU A 215 -6.81 15.62 0.75
CA LEU A 215 -8.23 15.25 0.67
C LEU A 215 -9.12 16.12 1.56
N THR A 216 -8.59 16.65 2.65
CA THR A 216 -9.30 17.55 3.56
C THR A 216 -9.34 18.98 3.00
N MET A 217 -8.26 19.43 2.38
CA MET A 217 -8.22 20.69 1.62
C MET A 217 -9.22 20.66 0.46
N ASN A 218 -9.37 19.50 -0.20
CA ASN A 218 -10.24 19.26 -1.34
C ASN A 218 -10.14 20.35 -2.43
N PRO A 219 -8.93 20.63 -2.95
CA PRO A 219 -8.74 21.65 -3.98
C PRO A 219 -9.46 21.25 -5.27
N GLU A 220 -9.96 22.24 -6.00
CA GLU A 220 -10.53 22.01 -7.33
C GLU A 220 -9.40 21.74 -8.34
N MET A 221 -9.30 20.51 -8.82
CA MET A 221 -8.31 20.11 -9.82
C MET A 221 -8.81 18.96 -10.70
N SER A 222 -8.22 18.81 -11.89
CA SER A 222 -8.61 17.77 -12.85
C SER A 222 -8.33 16.36 -12.34
N GLN A 223 -8.93 15.35 -12.97
CA GLN A 223 -8.66 13.94 -12.68
C GLN A 223 -7.16 13.61 -12.82
N GLY A 224 -6.48 14.19 -13.81
CA GLY A 224 -5.04 14.04 -14.00
C GLY A 224 -4.25 14.55 -12.80
N GLN A 225 -4.68 15.64 -12.17
CA GLN A 225 -4.02 16.15 -10.96
C GLN A 225 -4.30 15.29 -9.72
N TRP A 226 -5.50 14.73 -9.59
CA TRP A 226 -5.80 13.75 -8.55
C TRP A 226 -4.98 12.46 -8.70
N LEU A 227 -4.79 11.99 -9.94
CA LEU A 227 -3.89 10.88 -10.24
C LEU A 227 -2.43 11.26 -9.96
N LEU A 228 -2.02 12.48 -10.30
CA LEU A 228 -0.67 12.97 -10.04
C LEU A 228 -0.36 13.00 -8.54
N VAL A 229 -1.24 13.58 -7.71
CA VAL A 229 -1.01 13.61 -6.24
C VAL A 229 -1.02 12.22 -5.64
N THR A 230 -1.88 11.32 -6.14
CA THR A 230 -1.91 9.92 -5.72
C THR A 230 -0.57 9.23 -6.03
N LEU A 231 -0.03 9.43 -7.23
CA LEU A 231 1.27 8.92 -7.63
C LEU A 231 2.39 9.53 -6.77
N THR A 232 2.46 10.86 -6.69
CA THR A 232 3.57 11.56 -6.04
C THR A 232 3.57 11.35 -4.54
N ALA A 233 2.42 11.37 -3.86
CA ALA A 233 2.33 11.01 -2.45
C ALA A 233 2.71 9.54 -2.24
N GLY A 234 2.17 8.61 -3.04
CA GLY A 234 2.45 7.18 -2.91
C GLY A 234 3.94 6.84 -3.10
N VAL A 235 4.57 7.38 -4.15
CA VAL A 235 5.97 7.07 -4.46
C VAL A 235 6.99 7.97 -3.77
N GLY A 236 6.59 9.18 -3.37
CA GLY A 236 7.44 10.18 -2.74
C GLY A 236 8.02 9.73 -1.42
N GLY A 237 7.29 8.90 -0.66
CA GLY A 237 7.80 8.20 0.52
C GLY A 237 9.08 7.39 0.29
N SER A 238 9.41 7.05 -0.96
CA SER A 238 10.65 6.34 -1.30
C SER A 238 11.89 7.24 -1.30
N LEU A 239 11.75 8.56 -1.36
CA LEU A 239 12.89 9.49 -1.47
C LEU A 239 13.79 9.44 -0.23
N LEU A 240 13.21 9.19 0.94
CA LEU A 240 13.91 8.98 2.20
C LEU A 240 13.44 7.67 2.83
N SER A 241 14.34 6.93 3.50
CA SER A 241 14.00 5.61 4.06
C SER A 241 12.98 5.65 5.21
N ILE A 242 12.73 6.83 5.79
CA ILE A 242 11.75 7.05 6.86
C ILE A 242 10.40 7.53 6.32
N GLY A 243 10.31 7.84 5.03
CA GLY A 243 9.14 8.44 4.40
C GLY A 243 8.03 7.46 4.06
N SER A 244 8.22 6.16 4.28
CA SER A 244 7.14 5.18 4.14
C SER A 244 7.26 4.03 5.14
N ALA A 245 6.12 3.43 5.46
CA ALA A 245 6.05 2.22 6.28
C ALA A 245 6.96 1.10 5.76
N ALA A 246 7.06 0.93 4.44
CA ALA A 246 7.95 -0.07 3.83
C ALA A 246 9.43 0.20 4.15
N GLY A 247 9.85 1.47 4.11
CA GLY A 247 11.22 1.87 4.46
C GLY A 247 11.52 1.65 5.95
N VAL A 248 10.62 2.06 6.83
CA VAL A 248 10.76 1.90 8.28
C VAL A 248 10.76 0.41 8.66
N ALA A 249 9.84 -0.38 8.11
CA ALA A 249 9.76 -1.82 8.36
C ALA A 249 11.02 -2.54 7.89
N LEU A 250 11.52 -2.23 6.69
CA LEU A 250 12.75 -2.86 6.18
C LEU A 250 13.97 -2.48 7.03
N MET A 251 14.03 -1.26 7.55
CA MET A 251 15.09 -0.85 8.49
C MET A 251 15.02 -1.58 9.82
N GLY A 252 13.80 -1.85 10.31
CA GLY A 252 13.55 -2.65 11.49
C GLY A 252 13.94 -4.12 11.33
N GLN A 253 13.68 -4.71 10.16
CA GLN A 253 13.91 -6.13 9.86
C GLN A 253 15.35 -6.42 9.39
N ALA A 254 15.94 -5.56 8.57
CA ALA A 254 17.27 -5.73 7.98
C ALA A 254 18.33 -4.89 8.73
N ARG A 255 18.31 -4.94 10.06
CA ARG A 255 19.25 -4.18 10.92
C ARG A 255 20.70 -4.42 10.50
N GLY A 256 21.45 -3.34 10.30
CA GLY A 256 22.85 -3.38 9.85
C GLY A 256 23.06 -3.57 8.35
N LYS A 257 22.05 -4.04 7.59
CA LYS A 257 22.11 -4.21 6.13
C LYS A 257 21.44 -3.07 5.37
N TYR A 258 20.31 -2.58 5.88
CA TYR A 258 19.60 -1.42 5.35
C TYR A 258 19.65 -0.29 6.37
N THR A 259 20.20 0.87 5.98
CA THR A 259 20.40 2.04 6.85
C THR A 259 19.93 3.30 6.15
N PHE A 260 19.56 4.32 6.93
CA PHE A 260 19.18 5.63 6.42
C PHE A 260 20.24 6.22 5.49
N PHE A 261 21.51 6.24 5.92
CA PHE A 261 22.60 6.77 5.10
C PHE A 261 22.87 5.93 3.85
N GLY A 262 22.68 4.60 3.92
CA GLY A 262 22.76 3.73 2.74
C GLY A 262 21.69 4.07 1.72
N HIS A 263 20.46 4.32 2.15
CA HIS A 263 19.36 4.76 1.30
C HIS A 263 19.60 6.16 0.73
N LEU A 264 20.06 7.09 1.56
CA LEU A 264 20.32 8.48 1.18
C LEU A 264 21.34 8.60 0.04
N LYS A 265 22.36 7.72 0.00
CA LYS A 265 23.31 7.65 -1.12
C LYS A 265 22.63 7.38 -2.47
N TRP A 266 21.51 6.66 -2.46
CA TRP A 266 20.72 6.32 -3.64
C TRP A 266 19.53 7.25 -3.86
N ALA A 267 19.26 8.18 -2.95
CA ALA A 267 18.17 9.15 -3.08
C ALA A 267 18.19 9.93 -4.41
N PRO A 268 19.36 10.34 -4.99
CA PRO A 268 19.35 10.99 -6.30
C PRO A 268 18.81 10.11 -7.43
N VAL A 269 19.11 8.80 -7.39
CA VAL A 269 18.62 7.84 -8.38
C VAL A 269 17.12 7.57 -8.19
N ILE A 270 16.66 7.51 -6.94
CA ILE A 270 15.23 7.38 -6.62
C ILE A 270 14.47 8.64 -7.04
N ALA A 271 15.03 9.82 -6.79
CA ALA A 271 14.47 11.11 -7.22
C ALA A 271 14.38 11.21 -8.75
N LEU A 272 15.33 10.63 -9.47
CA LEU A 272 15.26 10.52 -10.92
C LEU A 272 14.08 9.65 -11.37
N GLY A 273 13.80 8.53 -10.68
CA GLY A 273 12.59 7.73 -10.88
C GLY A 273 11.31 8.52 -10.60
N TYR A 274 11.28 9.26 -9.48
CA TYR A 274 10.17 10.12 -9.08
C TYR A 274 9.85 11.16 -10.17
N VAL A 275 10.86 11.92 -10.60
CA VAL A 275 10.73 12.93 -11.64
C VAL A 275 10.30 12.32 -12.97
N ALA A 276 10.92 11.20 -13.38
CA ALA A 276 10.56 10.51 -14.62
C ALA A 276 9.10 10.04 -14.60
N SER A 277 8.61 9.52 -13.48
CA SER A 277 7.23 9.06 -13.36
C SER A 277 6.22 10.20 -13.46
N ILE A 278 6.55 11.38 -12.92
CA ILE A 278 5.74 12.60 -13.07
C ILE A 278 5.67 13.00 -14.54
N TYR A 279 6.81 13.08 -15.23
CA TYR A 279 6.83 13.41 -16.66
C TYR A 279 6.03 12.42 -17.50
N VAL A 280 6.21 11.12 -17.24
CA VAL A 280 5.46 10.07 -17.91
C VAL A 280 3.97 10.19 -17.60
N HIS A 281 3.57 10.51 -16.38
CA HIS A 281 2.17 10.73 -16.05
C HIS A 281 1.57 11.90 -16.83
N LEU A 282 2.23 13.06 -16.83
CA LEU A 282 1.78 14.25 -17.55
C LEU A 282 1.65 14.00 -19.06
N TRP A 283 2.53 13.18 -19.64
CA TRP A 283 2.52 12.87 -21.07
C TRP A 283 1.57 11.73 -21.44
N TRP A 284 1.67 10.59 -20.75
CA TRP A 284 0.90 9.38 -21.05
C TRP A 284 -0.58 9.53 -20.70
N ASN A 285 -0.89 10.25 -19.62
CA ASN A 285 -2.25 10.48 -19.13
C ASN A 285 -2.75 11.89 -19.43
N ALA A 286 -2.20 12.54 -20.47
CA ALA A 286 -2.56 13.91 -20.85
C ALA A 286 -4.07 14.11 -21.07
N SER A 287 -4.80 13.06 -21.46
CA SER A 287 -6.26 13.11 -21.65
C SER A 287 -7.08 13.37 -20.38
N TYR A 288 -6.46 13.27 -19.19
CA TYR A 288 -7.12 13.50 -17.90
C TYR A 288 -6.93 14.93 -17.36
N PHE A 289 -6.17 15.78 -18.06
CA PHE A 289 -5.90 17.18 -17.68
C PHE A 289 -6.79 18.15 -18.45
#